data_AF-A0AAV0XPW0-F1
#
_entry.id   AF-A0AAV0XPW0-F1
#
_cell.length_a   1.000
_cell.length_b   1.000
_cell.length_c   1.000
_cell.angle_alpha   90.00
_cell.angle_beta   90.00
_cell.angle_gamma   90.00
#
_symmetry.space_group_name_H-M   'P 1'
#
loop_
_entity.id
_entity.type
_entity.pdbx_description
1 polymer ?
#
loop_
_entity_poly.entity_id
_entity_poly.type
_entity_poly.pdbx_seq_one_letter_code
_entity_poly.pdbx_strand_id
1 'polypeptide(L)'
;MRWNHDQDYFSFSIHNFKMIPTKRGVLSMIARIFDPLGLLAPATFYAKSIMQRVWVAQIGRDDQLPSDIAEDWCDFYQSLGWLVGIKIPRYIGCSAGCSYDLCGFSDASTKGYAAIAYLRVTAKSGSVGVFLLGSKTKLAPMKTSSIPRLELSGVVLLALWMGRIKRALEPHVEISNIFAWLDSTIVLSWLSNPHTSFKTFVSNRIFQIQTTIPACQWLHVRSEYNPADCASRGLRPSELKEAALYWKGPNFLLSSVDSWSTGIIRLNLDQLPEVQPV
;
A
#
# COMPACT_ATOMS: atom_id res chain seq x y z
N MET A 1 -15.94 8.46 3.71
CA MET A 1 -15.16 9.14 4.76
C MET A 1 -15.95 10.32 5.30
N ARG A 2 -16.04 10.47 6.63
CA ARG A 2 -16.63 11.62 7.34
C ARG A 2 -15.63 12.13 8.38
N TRP A 3 -15.57 13.44 8.58
CA TRP A 3 -14.78 14.04 9.64
C TRP A 3 -15.65 14.24 10.88
N ASN A 4 -15.20 13.73 12.02
CA ASN A 4 -15.72 14.08 13.32
C ASN A 4 -14.91 15.27 13.85
N HIS A 5 -15.55 16.44 13.94
CA HIS A 5 -14.88 17.69 14.31
C HIS A 5 -14.62 17.79 15.82
N ASP A 6 -15.48 17.20 16.66
CA ASP A 6 -15.35 17.24 18.12
C ASP A 6 -14.11 16.49 18.62
N GLN A 7 -13.83 15.33 18.03
CA GLN A 7 -12.73 14.44 18.43
C GLN A 7 -11.58 14.41 17.39
N ASP A 8 -11.65 15.23 16.35
CA ASP A 8 -10.69 15.40 15.26
C ASP A 8 -10.17 14.10 14.58
N TYR A 9 -11.09 13.27 14.08
CA TYR A 9 -10.73 12.06 13.32
C TYR A 9 -11.59 11.86 12.08
N PHE A 10 -11.04 11.12 11.11
CA PHE A 10 -11.78 10.53 10.02
C PHE A 10 -12.39 9.19 10.43
N SER A 11 -13.64 8.97 9.99
CA SER A 11 -14.37 7.72 10.14
C SER A 11 -15.10 7.36 8.84
N PHE A 12 -15.64 6.15 8.80
CA PHE A 12 -16.34 5.63 7.63
C PHE A 12 -17.77 5.27 8.00
N SER A 13 -18.71 5.74 7.19
CA SER A 13 -20.12 5.40 7.35
C SER A 13 -20.50 4.38 6.28
N ILE A 14 -20.73 3.16 6.73
CA ILE A 14 -21.31 2.12 5.90
C ILE A 14 -22.79 2.07 6.25
N HIS A 15 -23.64 2.49 5.31
CA HIS A 15 -25.08 2.40 5.50
C HIS A 15 -25.50 0.93 5.33
N ASN A 16 -26.56 0.52 6.03
CA ASN A 16 -27.17 -0.80 5.88
C ASN A 16 -27.84 -0.92 4.51
N PHE A 17 -27.04 -1.17 3.47
CA PHE A 17 -27.54 -1.45 2.14
C PHE A 17 -27.89 -2.93 2.04
N LYS A 18 -29.05 -3.27 1.51
CA LYS A 18 -29.38 -4.66 1.19
C LYS A 18 -28.28 -5.28 0.33
N MET A 19 -27.71 -6.40 0.80
CA MET A 19 -26.77 -7.19 0.00
C MET A 19 -27.50 -7.77 -1.21
N ILE A 20 -26.95 -7.52 -2.40
CA ILE A 20 -27.43 -8.07 -3.67
C ILE A 20 -26.32 -8.99 -4.20
N PRO A 21 -26.51 -10.32 -4.23
CA PRO A 21 -25.48 -11.27 -4.64
C PRO A 21 -25.49 -11.40 -6.17
N THR A 22 -25.19 -10.30 -6.86
CA THR A 22 -25.01 -10.26 -8.33
C THR A 22 -23.75 -9.48 -8.67
N LYS A 23 -23.24 -9.63 -9.89
CA LYS A 23 -22.09 -8.86 -10.39
C LYS A 23 -22.29 -7.34 -10.21
N ARG A 24 -23.48 -6.83 -10.53
CA ARG A 24 -23.85 -5.41 -10.32
C ARG A 24 -23.87 -5.04 -8.84
N GLY A 25 -24.41 -5.91 -7.98
CA GLY A 25 -24.48 -5.69 -6.54
C GLY A 25 -23.09 -5.56 -5.90
N VAL A 26 -22.18 -6.48 -6.22
CA VAL A 26 -20.78 -6.45 -5.75
C VAL A 26 -20.09 -5.15 -6.17
N LEU A 27 -20.15 -4.81 -7.47
CA LEU A 27 -19.52 -3.61 -8.00
C LEU A 27 -20.07 -2.33 -7.34
N SER A 28 -21.40 -2.24 -7.20
CA SER A 28 -22.07 -1.11 -6.56
C SER A 28 -21.64 -0.93 -5.11
N MET A 29 -21.50 -2.03 -4.37
CA MET A 29 -21.05 -1.99 -2.98
C MET A 29 -19.60 -1.51 -2.86
N ILE A 30 -18.68 -2.05 -3.68
CA ILE A 30 -17.27 -1.63 -3.67
C ILE A 30 -17.15 -0.14 -3.97
N ALA A 31 -17.92 0.37 -4.94
CA ALA A 31 -17.91 1.78 -5.32
C ALA A 31 -18.43 2.72 -4.22
N ARG A 32 -19.26 2.23 -3.29
CA ARG A 32 -19.78 3.01 -2.15
C ARG A 32 -18.76 3.21 -1.03
N ILE A 33 -17.69 2.43 -1.00
CA ILE A 33 -16.59 2.60 -0.04
C ILE A 33 -15.78 3.83 -0.45
N PHE A 34 -16.24 5.02 -0.03
CA PHE A 34 -15.57 6.28 -0.33
C PHE A 34 -14.31 6.45 0.53
N ASP A 35 -13.18 6.10 -0.06
CA ASP A 35 -11.84 6.11 0.53
C ASP A 35 -10.80 6.75 -0.43
N PRO A 36 -10.73 8.09 -0.48
CA PRO A 36 -9.87 8.80 -1.44
C PRO A 36 -8.37 8.59 -1.17
N LEU A 37 -8.00 8.43 0.10
CA LEU A 37 -6.61 8.24 0.54
C LEU A 37 -6.17 6.78 0.49
N GLY A 38 -7.10 5.84 0.34
CA GLY A 38 -6.80 4.42 0.40
C GLY A 38 -6.44 3.97 1.82
N LEU A 39 -7.09 4.52 2.84
CA LEU A 39 -6.89 4.13 4.24
C LEU A 39 -7.54 2.77 4.55
N LEU A 40 -8.58 2.40 3.80
CA LEU A 40 -9.25 1.10 3.87
C LEU A 40 -8.80 0.18 2.73
N ALA A 41 -7.62 0.42 2.15
CA ALA A 41 -7.21 -0.30 0.97
C ALA A 41 -7.10 -1.83 1.18
N PRO A 42 -6.65 -2.37 2.32
CA PRO A 42 -6.66 -3.83 2.54
C PRO A 42 -8.06 -4.44 2.42
N ALA A 43 -9.07 -3.82 3.03
CA ALA A 43 -10.46 -4.27 2.94
C ALA A 43 -11.05 -4.09 1.54
N THR A 44 -10.79 -2.93 0.92
CA THR A 44 -11.25 -2.64 -0.43
C THR A 44 -10.58 -3.56 -1.47
N PHE A 45 -9.32 -3.93 -1.25
CA PHE A 45 -8.58 -4.86 -2.08
C PHE A 45 -9.14 -6.28 -1.97
N TYR A 46 -9.45 -6.74 -0.76
CA TYR A 46 -10.14 -8.02 -0.56
C TYR A 46 -11.46 -8.07 -1.35
N ALA A 47 -12.29 -7.03 -1.27
CA ALA A 47 -13.52 -6.92 -2.05
C ALA A 47 -13.25 -6.93 -3.58
N LYS A 48 -12.22 -6.19 -4.03
CA LYS A 48 -11.79 -6.19 -5.44
C LYS A 48 -11.32 -7.56 -5.91
N SER A 49 -10.69 -8.35 -5.05
CA SER A 49 -10.27 -9.72 -5.36
C SER A 49 -11.46 -10.68 -5.54
N ILE A 50 -12.53 -10.51 -4.75
CA ILE A 50 -13.81 -11.21 -4.98
C ILE A 50 -14.39 -10.76 -6.33
N MET A 51 -14.44 -9.46 -6.60
CA MET A 51 -14.91 -8.93 -7.88
C MET A 51 -14.12 -9.51 -9.06
N GLN A 52 -12.80 -9.70 -8.91
CA GLN A 52 -11.96 -10.34 -9.91
C GLN A 52 -12.43 -11.76 -10.25
N ARG A 53 -12.78 -12.57 -9.24
CA ARG A 53 -13.38 -13.91 -9.44
C ARG A 53 -14.73 -13.84 -10.15
N VAL A 54 -15.57 -12.85 -9.81
CA VAL A 54 -16.86 -12.63 -10.49
C VAL A 54 -16.68 -12.29 -11.98
N TRP A 55 -15.60 -11.58 -12.34
CA TRP A 55 -15.25 -11.35 -13.74
C TRP A 55 -14.80 -12.62 -14.44
N VAL A 56 -13.98 -13.44 -13.78
CA VAL A 56 -13.50 -14.73 -14.32
C VAL A 56 -14.65 -15.72 -14.52
N ALA A 57 -15.67 -15.69 -13.66
CA ALA A 57 -16.87 -16.54 -13.79
C ALA A 57 -17.75 -16.20 -15.01
N GLN A 58 -17.50 -15.08 -15.71
CA GLN A 58 -18.21 -14.68 -16.94
C GLN A 58 -19.75 -14.62 -16.85
N ILE A 59 -20.31 -14.49 -15.64
CA ILE A 59 -21.76 -14.36 -15.45
C ILE A 59 -22.33 -13.02 -15.98
N GLY A 60 -23.63 -12.94 -16.21
CA GLY A 60 -24.33 -11.70 -16.54
C GLY A 60 -24.27 -10.65 -15.42
N ARG A 61 -24.72 -9.42 -15.70
CA ARG A 61 -24.68 -8.32 -14.72
C ARG A 61 -25.61 -8.54 -13.53
N ASP A 62 -26.76 -9.16 -13.77
CA ASP A 62 -27.83 -9.38 -12.79
C ASP A 62 -27.99 -10.85 -12.39
N ASP A 63 -27.13 -11.73 -12.91
CA ASP A 63 -27.10 -13.14 -12.58
C ASP A 63 -26.62 -13.35 -11.12
N GLN A 64 -27.10 -14.43 -10.51
CA GLN A 64 -26.66 -14.84 -9.18
C GLN A 64 -25.17 -15.22 -9.20
N LEU A 65 -24.47 -14.89 -8.11
CA LEU A 65 -23.10 -15.33 -7.92
C LEU A 65 -23.03 -16.87 -7.79
N PRO A 66 -21.99 -17.52 -8.33
CA PRO A 66 -21.62 -18.89 -7.95
C PRO A 66 -21.51 -19.04 -6.43
N SER A 67 -21.86 -20.21 -5.89
CA SER A 67 -22.01 -20.41 -4.44
C SER A 67 -20.73 -20.08 -3.67
N ASP A 68 -19.57 -20.50 -4.18
CA ASP A 68 -18.26 -20.23 -3.57
C ASP A 68 -17.92 -18.73 -3.51
N ILE A 69 -18.33 -17.95 -4.52
CA ILE A 69 -18.13 -16.49 -4.54
C ILE A 69 -19.19 -15.81 -3.66
N ALA A 70 -20.42 -16.32 -3.65
CA ALA A 70 -21.52 -15.79 -2.86
C ALA A 70 -21.23 -15.90 -1.35
N GLU A 71 -20.65 -17.02 -0.90
CA GLU A 71 -20.21 -17.24 0.48
C GLU A 71 -19.16 -16.22 0.90
N ASP A 72 -18.05 -16.10 0.15
CA ASP A 72 -17.00 -15.12 0.44
C ASP A 72 -17.52 -13.67 0.41
N TRP A 73 -18.46 -13.37 -0.50
CA TRP A 73 -19.08 -12.05 -0.57
C TRP A 73 -20.00 -11.78 0.63
N CYS A 74 -20.74 -12.80 1.08
CA CYS A 74 -21.58 -12.72 2.27
C CYS A 74 -20.74 -12.47 3.53
N ASP A 75 -19.65 -13.22 3.70
CA ASP A 75 -18.67 -13.04 4.78
C ASP A 75 -18.09 -11.62 4.80
N PHE A 76 -17.67 -11.12 3.64
CA PHE A 76 -17.18 -9.75 3.51
C PHE A 76 -18.27 -8.73 3.89
N TYR A 77 -19.49 -8.92 3.36
CA TYR A 77 -20.61 -8.03 3.62
C TYR A 77 -20.96 -7.96 5.12
N GLN A 78 -21.04 -9.11 5.79
CA GLN A 78 -21.34 -9.19 7.23
C GLN A 78 -20.26 -8.52 8.08
N SER A 79 -19.00 -8.55 7.63
CA SER A 79 -17.90 -7.89 8.35
C SER A 79 -17.78 -6.38 8.06
N LEU A 80 -18.50 -5.82 7.08
CA LEU A 80 -18.40 -4.38 6.75
C LEU A 80 -18.63 -3.45 7.95
N GLY A 81 -19.51 -3.82 8.89
CA GLY A 81 -19.79 -3.03 10.09
C GLY A 81 -18.54 -2.70 10.92
N TRP A 82 -17.50 -3.54 10.87
CA TRP A 82 -16.24 -3.31 11.57
C TRP A 82 -15.49 -2.06 11.08
N LEU A 83 -15.69 -1.64 9.82
CA LEU A 83 -15.07 -0.44 9.26
C LEU A 83 -15.60 0.84 9.92
N VAL A 84 -16.81 0.83 10.48
CA VAL A 84 -17.38 1.98 11.20
C VAL A 84 -16.61 2.26 12.50
N GLY A 85 -16.02 1.22 13.10
CA GLY A 85 -15.22 1.34 14.31
C GLY A 85 -13.82 1.90 14.10
N ILE A 86 -13.38 2.07 12.85
CA ILE A 86 -12.04 2.60 12.53
C ILE A 86 -12.07 4.13 12.66
N LYS A 87 -11.24 4.65 13.56
CA LYS A 87 -11.01 6.09 13.78
C LYS A 87 -9.58 6.42 13.42
N ILE A 88 -9.39 7.34 12.48
CA ILE A 88 -8.08 7.74 11.98
C ILE A 88 -7.86 9.20 12.35
N PRO A 89 -6.87 9.52 13.20
CA PRO A 89 -6.57 10.91 13.56
C PRO A 89 -6.37 11.76 12.30
N ARG A 90 -7.05 12.91 12.22
CA ARG A 90 -6.86 13.84 11.08
C ARG A 90 -5.53 14.57 11.21
N TYR A 91 -5.18 14.96 12.43
CA TYR A 91 -3.91 15.63 12.72
C TYR A 91 -2.76 14.62 12.66
N ILE A 92 -1.78 14.92 11.81
CA ILE A 92 -0.62 14.06 11.53
C ILE A 92 0.66 14.56 12.22
N GLY A 93 0.51 15.31 13.32
CA GLY A 93 1.64 15.72 14.17
C GLY A 93 2.44 16.94 13.69
N CYS A 94 2.05 17.59 12.58
CA CYS A 94 2.81 18.72 12.04
C CYS A 94 2.76 19.95 12.95
N SER A 95 3.93 20.37 13.45
CA SER A 95 4.10 21.58 14.26
C SER A 95 5.41 22.30 13.93
N ALA A 96 5.53 23.55 14.38
CA ALA A 96 6.67 24.40 14.05
C ALA A 96 8.00 23.85 14.62
N GLY A 97 8.98 23.66 13.74
CA GLY A 97 10.31 23.18 14.09
C GLY A 97 10.41 21.68 14.40
N CYS A 98 9.42 20.88 13.99
CA CYS A 98 9.60 19.45 13.78
C CYS A 98 10.39 19.19 12.50
N SER A 99 11.05 18.02 12.42
CA SER A 99 11.53 17.45 11.16
C SER A 99 10.59 16.35 10.67
N TYR A 100 10.58 16.16 9.34
CA TYR A 100 9.60 15.31 8.67
C TYR A 100 10.29 14.35 7.71
N ASP A 101 10.08 13.05 7.90
CA ASP A 101 10.53 12.03 6.95
C ASP A 101 9.32 11.37 6.29
N LEU A 102 9.35 11.25 4.97
CA LEU A 102 8.34 10.52 4.21
C LEU A 102 8.77 9.06 4.08
N CYS A 103 8.02 8.16 4.69
CA CYS A 103 8.34 6.73 4.79
C CYS A 103 7.38 5.90 3.94
N GLY A 104 7.90 5.05 3.05
CA GLY A 104 7.13 4.24 2.12
C GLY A 104 7.38 2.74 2.25
N PHE A 105 6.36 1.92 2.01
CA PHE A 105 6.48 0.46 2.01
C PHE A 105 5.78 -0.11 0.79
N SER A 106 6.39 -1.10 0.14
CA SER A 106 5.78 -1.82 -0.97
C SER A 106 5.84 -3.31 -0.72
N ASP A 107 4.82 -4.01 -1.19
CA ASP A 107 4.79 -5.47 -1.24
C ASP A 107 4.00 -5.95 -2.47
N ALA A 108 4.28 -7.17 -2.92
CA ALA A 108 3.52 -7.83 -3.96
C ALA A 108 3.29 -9.31 -3.67
N SER A 109 2.10 -9.77 -4.02
CA SER A 109 1.70 -11.16 -4.02
C SER A 109 1.14 -11.56 -5.38
N THR A 110 0.80 -12.83 -5.55
CA THR A 110 0.08 -13.32 -6.73
C THR A 110 -1.30 -12.68 -6.89
N LYS A 111 -1.90 -12.12 -5.83
CA LYS A 111 -3.19 -11.43 -5.89
C LYS A 111 -3.04 -9.98 -6.38
N GLY A 112 -1.94 -9.33 -6.08
CA GLY A 112 -1.68 -7.94 -6.43
C GLY A 112 -0.58 -7.32 -5.60
N TYR A 113 -0.44 -6.00 -5.70
CA TYR A 113 0.63 -5.26 -5.06
C TYR A 113 0.12 -3.97 -4.43
N ALA A 114 0.83 -3.52 -3.42
CA ALA A 114 0.43 -2.41 -2.57
C ALA A 114 1.59 -1.46 -2.29
N ALA A 115 1.23 -0.22 -2.01
CA ALA A 115 2.11 0.85 -1.61
C ALA A 115 1.48 1.59 -0.43
N ILE A 116 2.20 1.74 0.66
CA ILE A 116 1.76 2.45 1.87
C ILE A 116 2.73 3.58 2.15
N ALA A 117 2.21 4.73 2.57
CA ALA A 117 3.02 5.88 2.95
C ALA A 117 2.65 6.38 4.35
N TYR A 118 3.68 6.71 5.12
CA TYR A 118 3.60 7.31 6.46
C TYR A 118 4.39 8.62 6.49
N LEU A 119 3.96 9.52 7.37
CA LEU A 119 4.76 10.65 7.82
C LEU A 119 5.37 10.29 9.16
N ARG A 120 6.70 10.36 9.25
CA ARG A 120 7.42 10.34 10.51
C ARG A 120 7.70 11.79 10.90
N VAL A 121 7.31 12.16 12.11
CA VAL A 121 7.51 13.50 12.66
C VAL A 121 8.42 13.39 13.88
N THR A 122 9.54 14.12 13.87
CA THR A 122 10.41 14.24 15.04
C THR A 122 10.27 15.64 15.63
N ALA A 123 9.82 15.72 16.88
CA ALA A 123 9.72 16.98 17.61
C ALA A 123 11.10 17.45 18.11
N LYS A 124 11.21 18.73 18.48
CA LYS A 124 12.44 19.29 19.07
C LYS A 124 12.87 18.57 20.35
N SER A 125 11.93 17.98 21.08
CA SER A 125 12.20 17.15 22.26
C SER A 125 12.85 15.80 21.94
N GLY A 126 12.94 15.43 20.66
CA GLY A 126 13.34 14.10 20.20
C GLY A 126 12.18 13.08 20.16
N SER A 127 10.97 13.47 20.58
CA SER A 127 9.80 12.58 20.51
C SER A 127 9.40 12.31 19.05
N VAL A 128 9.18 11.04 18.71
CA VAL A 128 8.84 10.61 17.35
C VAL A 128 7.38 10.16 17.28
N GLY A 129 6.66 10.64 16.27
CA GLY A 129 5.33 10.17 15.88
C GLY A 129 5.32 9.62 14.46
N VAL A 130 4.50 8.60 14.20
CA VAL A 130 4.34 7.98 12.87
C VAL A 130 2.85 7.98 12.52
N PHE A 131 2.52 8.51 11.35
CA PHE A 131 1.14 8.73 10.93
C PHE A 131 0.91 8.17 9.53
N LEU A 132 -0.07 7.28 9.37
CA LEU A 132 -0.48 6.76 8.07
C LEU A 132 -1.07 7.90 7.21
N LEU A 133 -0.46 8.16 6.06
CA LEU A 133 -0.97 9.15 5.09
C LEU A 133 -1.94 8.53 4.09
N GLY A 134 -1.82 7.23 3.87
CA GLY A 134 -2.69 6.46 2.99
C GLY A 134 -1.94 5.41 2.20
N SER A 135 -2.69 4.67 1.38
CA SER A 135 -2.12 3.58 0.59
C SER A 135 -2.78 3.46 -0.78
N LYS A 136 -2.15 2.70 -1.67
CA LYS A 136 -2.66 2.35 -2.99
C LYS A 136 -2.44 0.88 -3.23
N THR A 137 -3.41 0.23 -3.86
CA THR A 137 -3.36 -1.20 -4.19
C THR A 137 -3.79 -1.41 -5.63
N LYS A 138 -3.20 -2.40 -6.31
CA LYS A 138 -3.62 -2.85 -7.64
C LYS A 138 -3.66 -4.37 -7.69
N LEU A 139 -4.72 -4.92 -8.26
CA LEU A 139 -4.80 -6.36 -8.54
C LEU A 139 -3.70 -6.75 -9.52
N ALA A 140 -3.16 -7.96 -9.35
CA ALA A 140 -2.22 -8.53 -10.30
C ALA A 140 -2.92 -8.70 -11.67
N PRO A 141 -2.19 -8.51 -12.78
CA PRO A 141 -2.72 -8.82 -14.09
C PRO A 141 -3.19 -10.26 -14.17
N MET A 142 -4.28 -10.52 -14.91
CA MET A 142 -4.77 -11.89 -15.15
C MET A 142 -3.75 -12.74 -15.93
N LYS A 143 -2.94 -12.10 -16.77
CA LYS A 143 -1.82 -12.75 -17.44
C LYS A 143 -0.69 -12.93 -16.44
N THR A 144 -0.15 -14.14 -16.36
CA THR A 144 0.92 -14.50 -15.44
C THR A 144 2.11 -13.55 -15.60
N SER A 145 2.51 -12.95 -14.48
CA SER A 145 3.73 -12.16 -14.34
C SER A 145 4.59 -12.82 -13.27
N SER A 146 5.90 -12.78 -13.42
CA SER A 146 6.79 -13.27 -12.37
C SER A 146 6.64 -12.41 -11.11
N ILE A 147 6.88 -13.02 -9.94
CA ILE A 147 6.83 -12.31 -8.65
C ILE A 147 7.75 -11.08 -8.65
N PRO A 148 9.03 -11.14 -9.11
CA PRO A 148 9.88 -9.95 -9.17
C PRO A 148 9.31 -8.80 -10.00
N ARG A 149 8.64 -9.10 -11.13
CA ARG A 149 7.99 -8.06 -11.95
C ARG A 149 6.78 -7.44 -11.25
N LEU A 150 6.05 -8.21 -10.42
CA LEU A 150 4.95 -7.69 -9.60
C LEU A 150 5.49 -6.82 -8.46
N GLU A 151 6.54 -7.28 -7.77
CA GLU A 151 7.24 -6.52 -6.72
C GLU A 151 7.72 -5.18 -7.27
N LEU A 152 8.44 -5.17 -8.41
CA LEU A 152 8.90 -3.94 -9.07
C LEU A 152 7.72 -3.04 -9.49
N SER A 153 6.58 -3.61 -9.89
CA SER A 153 5.38 -2.83 -10.19
C SER A 153 4.74 -2.22 -8.94
N GLY A 154 4.84 -2.90 -7.79
CA GLY A 154 4.55 -2.33 -6.47
C GLY A 154 5.44 -1.13 -6.16
N VAL A 155 6.74 -1.24 -6.43
CA VAL A 155 7.68 -0.14 -6.22
C VAL A 155 7.38 1.08 -7.09
N VAL A 156 7.01 0.87 -8.36
CA VAL A 156 6.52 1.96 -9.22
C VAL A 156 5.28 2.62 -8.61
N LEU A 157 4.33 1.82 -8.11
CA LEU A 157 3.13 2.35 -7.46
C LEU A 157 3.49 3.17 -6.21
N LEU A 158 4.46 2.72 -5.42
CA LEU A 158 4.96 3.43 -4.25
C LEU A 158 5.62 4.75 -4.63
N ALA A 159 6.51 4.75 -5.62
CA ALA A 159 7.19 5.94 -6.10
C ALA A 159 6.19 7.02 -6.55
N LEU A 160 5.20 6.63 -7.35
CA LEU A 160 4.14 7.54 -7.80
C LEU A 160 3.27 8.04 -6.64
N TRP A 161 2.99 7.20 -5.64
CA TRP A 161 2.19 7.59 -4.49
C TRP A 161 2.93 8.57 -3.58
N MET A 162 4.16 8.25 -3.20
CA MET A 162 5.02 9.13 -2.40
C MET A 162 5.30 10.45 -3.11
N GLY A 163 5.57 10.43 -4.41
CA GLY A 163 5.77 11.65 -5.20
C GLY A 163 4.54 12.58 -5.19
N ARG A 164 3.32 12.01 -5.22
CA ARG A 164 2.07 12.78 -5.09
C ARG A 164 1.88 13.34 -3.69
N ILE A 165 2.13 12.53 -2.66
CA ILE A 165 2.05 12.96 -1.25
C ILE A 165 3.04 14.09 -0.99
N LYS A 166 4.31 13.92 -1.37
CA LYS A 166 5.36 14.93 -1.19
C LYS A 166 4.91 16.26 -1.76
N ARG A 167 4.45 16.29 -3.03
CA ARG A 167 3.97 17.51 -3.68
C ARG A 167 2.80 18.18 -2.94
N ALA A 168 1.92 17.39 -2.33
CA ALA A 168 0.79 17.92 -1.56
C ALA A 168 1.22 18.48 -0.19
N LEU A 169 2.28 17.92 0.40
CA LEU A 169 2.78 18.30 1.72
C LEU A 169 3.80 19.44 1.70
N GLU A 170 4.64 19.53 0.66
CA GLU A 170 5.71 20.54 0.52
C GLU A 170 5.28 22.00 0.76
N PRO A 171 4.07 22.45 0.37
CA PRO A 171 3.64 23.82 0.68
C PRO A 171 3.43 24.09 2.18
N HIS A 172 3.35 23.04 3.00
CA HIS A 172 2.97 23.12 4.42
C HIS A 172 4.07 22.61 5.36
N VAL A 173 4.89 21.65 4.91
CA VAL A 173 5.97 21.06 5.69
C VAL A 173 7.19 20.79 4.79
N GLU A 174 8.38 21.01 5.35
CA GLU A 174 9.64 20.67 4.69
C GLU A 174 9.97 19.20 4.95
N ILE A 175 9.80 18.37 3.92
CA ILE A 175 10.19 16.95 3.97
C ILE A 175 11.70 16.84 3.90
N SER A 176 12.32 16.49 5.02
CA SER A 176 13.78 16.39 5.18
C SER A 176 14.34 15.18 4.43
N ASN A 177 13.67 14.03 4.53
CA ASN A 177 14.15 12.78 3.91
C ASN A 177 13.01 11.96 3.32
N ILE A 178 13.37 11.08 2.39
CA ILE A 178 12.46 10.10 1.79
C ILE A 178 13.08 8.72 1.93
N PHE A 179 12.38 7.81 2.59
CA PHE A 179 12.81 6.43 2.79
C PHE A 179 11.75 5.47 2.26
N ALA A 180 12.18 4.38 1.64
CA ALA A 180 11.28 3.32 1.21
C ALA A 180 11.86 1.95 1.53
N TRP A 181 11.00 1.04 1.98
CA TRP A 181 11.37 -0.32 2.36
C TRP A 181 10.71 -1.37 1.48
N LEU A 182 11.50 -2.37 1.11
CA LEU A 182 11.11 -3.54 0.32
C LEU A 182 11.59 -4.81 1.01
N ASP A 183 10.87 -5.91 0.89
CA ASP A 183 11.34 -7.24 1.32
C ASP A 183 11.96 -8.05 0.17
N SER A 184 11.80 -7.59 -1.08
CA SER A 184 12.44 -8.17 -2.25
C SER A 184 13.89 -7.71 -2.40
N THR A 185 14.83 -8.62 -2.14
CA THR A 185 16.25 -8.42 -2.41
C THR A 185 16.54 -8.27 -3.91
N ILE A 186 15.78 -8.97 -4.78
CA ILE A 186 15.91 -8.85 -6.24
C ILE A 186 15.61 -7.42 -6.68
N VAL A 187 14.49 -6.85 -6.23
CA VAL A 187 14.11 -5.48 -6.61
C VAL A 187 15.07 -4.46 -6.02
N LEU A 188 15.52 -4.63 -4.78
CA LEU A 188 16.56 -3.76 -4.20
C LEU A 188 17.85 -3.78 -5.01
N SER A 189 18.29 -4.97 -5.45
CA SER A 189 19.45 -5.11 -6.31
C SER A 189 19.23 -4.48 -7.69
N TRP A 190 18.04 -4.62 -8.29
CA TRP A 190 17.69 -3.92 -9.53
C TRP A 190 17.80 -2.39 -9.40
N LEU A 191 17.26 -1.82 -8.33
CA LEU A 191 17.31 -0.36 -8.08
C LEU A 191 18.73 0.17 -7.82
N SER A 192 19.65 -0.71 -7.43
CA SER A 192 21.03 -0.39 -7.09
C SER A 192 21.98 -0.45 -8.29
N ASN A 193 21.51 -0.93 -9.44
CA ASN A 193 22.28 -1.04 -10.67
C ASN A 193 21.75 -0.06 -11.73
N PRO A 194 22.57 0.31 -12.74
CA PRO A 194 22.11 1.13 -13.86
C PRO A 194 20.91 0.48 -14.54
N HIS A 195 19.83 1.24 -14.76
CA HIS A 195 18.61 0.68 -15.36
C HIS A 195 18.84 0.12 -16.77
N THR A 196 19.85 0.62 -17.50
CA THR A 196 20.26 0.16 -18.83
C THR A 196 20.82 -1.27 -18.83
N SER A 197 21.25 -1.79 -17.67
CA SER A 197 21.72 -3.17 -17.53
C SER A 197 20.60 -4.21 -17.65
N PHE A 198 19.33 -3.80 -17.64
CA PHE A 198 18.18 -4.71 -17.65
C PHE A 198 17.34 -4.60 -18.93
N LYS A 199 16.57 -5.65 -19.21
CA LYS A 199 15.57 -5.67 -20.29
C LYS A 199 14.53 -4.57 -20.08
N THR A 200 13.89 -4.16 -21.18
CA THR A 200 13.01 -2.99 -21.29
C THR A 200 11.96 -2.88 -20.17
N PHE A 201 11.31 -3.98 -19.78
CA PHE A 201 10.29 -3.94 -18.72
C PHE A 201 10.84 -3.44 -17.37
N VAL A 202 12.01 -3.95 -16.98
CA VAL A 202 12.67 -3.62 -15.72
C VAL A 202 13.31 -2.23 -15.84
N SER A 203 14.04 -1.99 -16.94
CA SER A 203 14.70 -0.73 -17.23
C SER A 203 13.75 0.47 -17.16
N ASN A 204 12.60 0.42 -17.85
CA ASN A 204 11.63 1.52 -17.88
C ASN A 204 11.04 1.82 -16.51
N ARG A 205 10.84 0.79 -15.67
CA ARG A 205 10.29 0.94 -14.33
C ARG A 205 11.29 1.54 -13.36
N ILE A 206 12.55 1.07 -13.39
CA ILE A 206 13.62 1.67 -12.58
C ILE A 206 13.79 3.14 -12.95
N PHE A 207 13.85 3.45 -14.26
CA PHE A 207 13.93 4.84 -14.74
C PHE A 207 12.76 5.69 -14.21
N GLN A 208 11.53 5.17 -14.28
CA GLN A 208 10.35 5.87 -13.74
C GLN A 208 10.46 6.09 -12.23
N ILE A 209 10.90 5.10 -11.46
CA ILE A 209 11.06 5.18 -10.01
C ILE A 209 12.08 6.26 -9.65
N GLN A 210 13.26 6.19 -10.25
CA GLN A 210 14.37 7.13 -10.01
C GLN A 210 14.03 8.55 -10.45
N THR A 211 13.26 8.72 -11.54
CA THR A 211 12.81 10.05 -11.98
C THR A 211 11.74 10.64 -11.05
N THR A 212 10.88 9.79 -10.46
CA THR A 212 9.75 10.26 -9.64
C THR A 212 10.18 10.65 -8.22
N ILE A 213 11.09 9.89 -7.61
CA ILE A 213 11.60 10.12 -6.25
C ILE A 213 13.13 9.91 -6.19
N PRO A 214 13.92 10.79 -6.85
CA PRO A 214 15.37 10.60 -7.03
C PRO A 214 16.17 10.57 -5.72
N ALA A 215 15.72 11.28 -4.70
CA ALA A 215 16.38 11.33 -3.39
C ALA A 215 15.93 10.21 -2.43
N CYS A 216 15.14 9.24 -2.89
CA CYS A 216 14.65 8.17 -2.03
C CYS A 216 15.76 7.18 -1.67
N GLN A 217 15.87 6.90 -0.37
CA GLN A 217 16.75 5.86 0.15
C GLN A 217 15.98 4.53 0.19
N TRP A 218 16.48 3.54 -0.55
CA TRP A 218 15.86 2.21 -0.65
C TRP A 218 16.52 1.25 0.35
N LEU A 219 15.72 0.80 1.30
CA LEU A 219 16.12 -0.05 2.42
C LEU A 219 15.35 -1.37 2.35
N HIS A 220 15.83 -2.35 3.11
CA HIS A 220 15.11 -3.61 3.23
C HIS A 220 14.31 -3.68 4.53
N VAL A 221 13.17 -4.35 4.46
CA VAL A 221 12.41 -4.76 5.64
C VAL A 221 12.11 -6.25 5.55
N ARG A 222 12.17 -6.99 6.67
CA ARG A 222 11.69 -8.38 6.67
C ARG A 222 10.18 -8.39 6.45
N SER A 223 9.65 -9.36 5.72
CA SER A 223 8.21 -9.42 5.37
C SER A 223 7.28 -9.34 6.60
N GLU A 224 7.67 -9.92 7.74
CA GLU A 224 6.91 -9.85 9.00
C GLU A 224 6.74 -8.42 9.56
N TYR A 225 7.62 -7.50 9.18
CA TYR A 225 7.56 -6.08 9.54
C TYR A 225 7.14 -5.20 8.35
N ASN A 226 6.73 -5.79 7.21
CA ASN A 226 6.28 -5.03 6.06
C ASN A 226 4.77 -4.75 6.16
N PRO A 227 4.33 -3.50 6.44
CA PRO A 227 2.91 -3.20 6.53
C PRO A 227 2.17 -3.37 5.20
N ALA A 228 2.88 -3.37 4.06
CA ALA A 228 2.28 -3.50 2.74
C ALA A 228 1.76 -4.91 2.43
N ASP A 229 2.22 -5.95 3.15
CA ASP A 229 1.83 -7.35 2.91
C ASP A 229 0.32 -7.55 3.05
N CYS A 230 -0.28 -7.01 4.11
CA CYS A 230 -1.72 -7.12 4.30
C CYS A 230 -2.53 -6.42 3.19
N ALA A 231 -2.00 -5.35 2.61
CA ALA A 231 -2.65 -4.59 1.56
C ALA A 231 -2.48 -5.24 0.17
N SER A 232 -1.40 -6.00 -0.05
CA SER A 232 -1.13 -6.72 -1.31
C SER A 232 -1.96 -8.01 -1.44
N ARG A 233 -2.43 -8.55 -0.30
CA ARG A 233 -3.22 -9.78 -0.20
C ARG A 233 -4.70 -9.54 0.10
N GLY A 234 -5.00 -8.42 0.77
CA GLY A 234 -6.31 -8.04 1.26
C GLY A 234 -6.59 -8.58 2.65
N LEU A 235 -7.39 -7.84 3.42
CA LEU A 235 -7.89 -8.22 4.74
C LEU A 235 -9.41 -8.14 4.77
N ARG A 236 -10.05 -8.96 5.58
CA ARG A 236 -11.44 -8.73 5.97
C ARG A 236 -11.53 -7.45 6.80
N PRO A 237 -12.65 -6.71 6.73
CA PRO A 237 -12.91 -5.55 7.59
C PRO A 237 -12.59 -5.72 9.08
N SER A 238 -12.91 -6.87 9.65
CA SER A 238 -12.63 -7.20 11.06
C SER A 238 -11.12 -7.30 11.32
N GLU A 239 -10.38 -7.96 10.43
CA GLU A 239 -8.92 -8.10 10.51
C GLU A 239 -8.23 -6.76 10.32
N LEU A 240 -8.72 -5.93 9.38
CA LEU A 240 -8.18 -4.60 9.14
C LEU A 240 -8.25 -3.73 10.39
N LYS A 241 -9.35 -3.79 11.16
CA LYS A 241 -9.47 -3.00 12.39
C LYS A 241 -8.34 -3.30 13.40
N GLU A 242 -7.92 -4.55 13.46
CA GLU A 242 -6.88 -5.03 14.39
C GLU A 242 -5.45 -4.97 13.81
N ALA A 243 -5.29 -4.53 12.56
CA ALA A 243 -4.01 -4.52 11.84
C ALA A 243 -3.06 -3.40 12.31
N ALA A 244 -2.53 -3.51 13.53
CA ALA A 244 -1.68 -2.50 14.16
C ALA A 244 -0.47 -2.09 13.32
N LEU A 245 0.19 -3.07 12.66
CA LEU A 245 1.33 -2.81 11.77
C LEU A 245 0.96 -1.89 10.61
N TYR A 246 -0.24 -2.05 10.03
CA TYR A 246 -0.75 -1.22 8.93
C TYR A 246 -1.13 0.20 9.40
N TRP A 247 -1.70 0.33 10.60
CA TRP A 247 -2.15 1.63 11.10
C TRP A 247 -1.03 2.49 11.68
N LYS A 248 -0.09 1.86 12.39
CA LYS A 248 0.95 2.55 13.16
C LYS A 248 2.32 2.51 12.50
N GLY A 249 2.47 1.67 11.46
CA GLY A 249 3.76 1.38 10.85
C GLY A 249 4.64 0.49 11.75
N PRO A 250 5.81 0.06 11.25
CA PRO A 250 6.75 -0.73 12.02
C PRO A 250 7.37 0.06 13.18
N ASN A 251 7.56 -0.58 14.33
CA ASN A 251 8.12 0.07 15.53
C ASN A 251 9.50 0.68 15.31
N PHE A 252 10.32 0.14 14.40
CA PHE A 252 11.64 0.71 14.13
C PHE A 252 11.58 2.15 13.60
N LEU A 253 10.45 2.58 13.00
CA LEU A 253 10.29 3.97 12.57
C LEU A 253 10.27 4.96 13.75
N LEU A 254 9.99 4.49 14.97
CA LEU A 254 10.07 5.29 16.20
C LEU A 254 11.51 5.47 16.70
N SER A 255 12.45 4.65 16.22
CA SER A 255 13.86 4.72 16.56
C SER A 255 14.61 5.76 15.72
N SER A 256 15.90 5.99 16.03
CA SER A 256 16.79 6.82 15.21
C SER A 256 16.95 6.23 13.81
N VAL A 257 17.09 7.10 12.80
CA VAL A 257 17.37 6.72 11.41
C VAL A 257 18.61 5.83 11.29
N ASP A 258 19.64 6.08 12.10
CA ASP A 258 20.90 5.31 12.09
C ASP A 258 20.68 3.81 12.42
N SER A 259 19.62 3.50 13.15
CA SER A 259 19.27 2.13 13.55
C SER A 259 18.53 1.33 12.47
N TRP A 260 18.11 1.97 11.38
CA TRP A 260 17.36 1.31 10.31
C TRP A 260 18.24 0.47 9.37
N SER A 261 19.56 0.51 9.57
CA SER A 261 20.53 -0.19 8.73
C SER A 261 20.37 -1.71 8.83
N THR A 262 19.70 -2.29 7.85
CA THR A 262 19.69 -3.74 7.62
C THR A 262 20.80 -4.06 6.62
N GLY A 263 21.93 -4.54 7.11
CA GLY A 263 23.07 -4.98 6.29
C GLY A 263 22.69 -6.16 5.41
N ILE A 264 22.16 -5.88 4.21
CA ILE A 264 21.78 -6.92 3.25
C ILE A 264 22.74 -6.98 2.10
N ILE A 265 23.10 -8.23 1.80
CA ILE A 265 23.91 -8.59 0.66
C ILE A 265 23.05 -8.37 -0.59
N ARG A 266 23.38 -7.32 -1.33
CA ARG A 266 22.83 -7.10 -2.66
C ARG A 266 23.39 -8.18 -3.58
N LEU A 267 22.52 -8.81 -4.35
CA LEU A 267 22.90 -9.76 -5.39
C LEU A 267 23.76 -9.06 -6.46
N ASN A 268 24.76 -9.77 -6.95
CA ASN A 268 25.58 -9.33 -8.08
C ASN A 268 24.76 -9.30 -9.36
N LEU A 269 25.18 -8.51 -10.35
CA LEU A 269 24.43 -8.31 -11.58
C LEU A 269 24.19 -9.64 -12.34
N ASP A 270 25.17 -10.53 -12.39
CA ASP A 270 25.10 -11.86 -13.02
C ASP A 270 24.07 -12.81 -12.36
N GLN A 271 23.72 -12.56 -11.10
CA GLN A 271 22.73 -13.33 -10.36
C GLN A 271 21.30 -12.79 -10.55
N LEU A 272 21.15 -11.62 -11.20
CA LEU A 272 19.85 -10.98 -11.34
C LEU A 272 19.08 -11.49 -12.56
N PRO A 273 17.76 -11.71 -12.43
CA PRO A 273 16.93 -11.97 -13.58
C PRO A 273 16.82 -10.72 -14.45
N GLU A 274 16.51 -10.94 -15.74
CA GLU A 274 16.20 -9.87 -16.72
C GLU A 274 17.36 -8.93 -17.05
N VAL A 275 18.60 -9.35 -16.81
CA VAL A 275 19.81 -8.66 -17.29
C VAL A 275 19.85 -8.72 -18.83
N GLN A 276 20.32 -7.64 -19.47
CA GLN A 276 20.55 -7.65 -20.91
C GLN A 276 21.70 -8.62 -21.25
N PRO A 277 21.59 -9.40 -22.34
CA PRO A 277 22.76 -10.10 -22.87
C PRO A 277 23.86 -9.09 -23.19
N VAL A 278 25.09 -9.42 -22.82
CA VAL A 278 26.30 -8.70 -23.24
C VAL A 278 26.50 -8.87 -24.74
#